data_AF-A0A0G1W4F3-F1
#
_entry.id   AF-A0A0G1W4F3-F1
#
_cell.length_a   1.000
_cell.length_b   1.000
_cell.length_c   1.000
_cell.angle_alpha   90.00
_cell.angle_beta   90.00
_cell.angle_gamma   90.00
#
_symmetry.space_group_name_H-M   'P 1'
#
loop_
_entity.id
_entity.type
_entity.pdbx_description
1 polymer ?
#
loop_
_entity_poly.entity_id
_entity_poly.type
_entity_poly.pdbx_seq_one_letter_code
_entity_poly.pdbx_strand_id
1 'polypeptide(L)'
;MKKPVFDSLKIITLGIFFMPFFVANANHGPINTDTSYDINILVLKYFPLKSDGTIIDTNADTGGWDLARMKQSADDQIAASRRALERATRYRGHTFPENPPALRFTIVDAIERIAPLPYITPPPAGPGPFYLDYTRVLNDNAICDYVRNKNVVEVWLFKSWAKPGYAHSESKMSGPNGDISNSYRTNEMPLCGKTYRVYTHDLQREDLFLEVWGHQLESEISTFDPDLANLFFNPCYNKTNCYPLGDPKNPVTGRCGNVHNPPNARSEYDRENPTPNNSDCLDWNPNGLGTLSPISCANWGCNWKSISDNPVLNYIVWNWQNVPGRKNEITYEGKKLRNWWDAHGDFDRMMSENEKLTLAQSPPSPVPRPAPPQVESVEQQRSIPLNQTLIVGGVVLILFVLAVILFFVAR
;
A
#
# COMPACT_ATOMS: atom_id res chain seq x y z
N MET A 1 32.30 -80.27 9.60
CA MET A 1 33.52 -79.88 10.34
C MET A 1 33.37 -78.48 10.89
N LYS A 2 33.96 -78.26 12.07
CA LYS A 2 33.96 -77.12 13.01
C LYS A 2 33.83 -75.67 12.48
N LYS A 3 32.84 -74.95 13.07
CA LYS A 3 32.87 -73.67 13.86
C LYS A 3 33.27 -72.31 13.20
N PRO A 4 32.86 -71.15 13.80
CA PRO A 4 32.20 -70.03 13.12
C PRO A 4 32.96 -68.68 13.22
N VAL A 5 32.40 -67.61 12.64
CA VAL A 5 32.77 -66.20 12.96
C VAL A 5 31.51 -65.32 13.01
N PHE A 6 31.49 -64.41 13.98
CA PHE A 6 30.45 -63.45 14.39
C PHE A 6 30.55 -62.09 13.67
N ASP A 7 29.48 -61.29 13.84
CA ASP A 7 29.34 -59.82 13.71
C ASP A 7 29.28 -59.23 12.28
N SER A 8 28.33 -58.36 11.93
CA SER A 8 28.01 -57.12 12.67
C SER A 8 26.58 -56.62 12.36
N LEU A 9 25.87 -56.25 13.43
CA LEU A 9 24.58 -55.55 13.40
C LEU A 9 24.81 -54.07 13.01
N LYS A 10 24.19 -53.59 11.91
CA LYS A 10 24.23 -52.18 11.54
C LYS A 10 23.28 -51.38 12.45
N ILE A 11 23.87 -50.56 13.32
CA ILE A 11 23.16 -49.51 14.06
C ILE A 11 22.84 -48.38 13.07
N ILE A 12 21.56 -48.10 12.87
CA ILE A 12 21.08 -46.91 12.16
C ILE A 12 21.10 -45.77 13.17
N THR A 13 22.10 -44.90 13.07
CA THR A 13 22.15 -43.65 13.84
C THR A 13 21.19 -42.66 13.20
N LEU A 14 20.04 -42.46 13.83
CA LEU A 14 19.09 -41.39 13.47
C LEU A 14 19.72 -40.05 13.93
N GLY A 15 20.39 -39.36 13.00
CA GLY A 15 20.91 -38.01 13.24
C GLY A 15 19.75 -37.02 13.37
N ILE A 16 19.38 -36.69 14.60
CA ILE A 16 18.52 -35.54 14.89
C ILE A 16 19.36 -34.29 14.64
N PHE A 17 19.21 -33.70 13.45
CA PHE A 17 19.71 -32.35 13.17
C PHE A 17 18.84 -31.36 13.96
N PHE A 18 19.33 -30.92 15.11
CA PHE A 18 18.90 -29.65 15.68
C PHE A 18 19.44 -28.54 14.76
N MET A 19 18.63 -28.13 13.78
CA MET A 19 18.81 -26.81 13.18
C MET A 19 18.50 -25.79 14.27
N PRO A 20 19.45 -24.94 14.68
CA PRO A 20 19.09 -23.80 15.49
C PRO A 20 18.14 -22.94 14.66
N PHE A 21 16.90 -22.81 15.12
CA PHE A 21 16.04 -21.72 14.69
C PHE A 21 16.80 -20.44 15.07
N PHE A 22 17.50 -19.85 14.11
CA PHE A 22 17.79 -18.44 14.17
C PHE A 22 16.44 -17.74 14.06
N VAL A 23 15.86 -17.42 15.22
CA VAL A 23 14.97 -16.27 15.30
C VAL A 23 15.86 -15.10 14.94
N ALA A 24 15.84 -14.71 13.67
CA ALA A 24 16.33 -13.41 13.29
C ALA A 24 15.50 -12.43 14.11
N ASN A 25 16.12 -11.84 15.13
CA ASN A 25 15.61 -10.63 15.73
C ASN A 25 15.61 -9.63 14.58
N ALA A 26 14.45 -9.45 13.94
CA ALA A 26 14.22 -8.31 13.10
C ALA A 26 14.38 -7.12 14.04
N ASN A 27 15.58 -6.55 14.07
CA ASN A 27 15.77 -5.20 14.53
C ASN A 27 14.93 -4.34 13.60
N HIS A 28 13.66 -4.17 13.94
CA HIS A 28 12.80 -3.20 13.30
C HIS A 28 13.52 -1.88 13.48
N GLY A 29 14.12 -1.39 12.38
CA GLY A 29 14.66 -0.05 12.32
C GLY A 29 13.60 0.95 12.79
N PRO A 30 13.99 2.18 13.11
CA PRO A 30 13.06 3.19 13.61
C PRO A 30 11.78 3.21 12.76
N ILE A 31 10.63 3.28 13.43
CA ILE A 31 9.28 3.43 12.87
C ILE A 31 9.33 4.47 11.74
N ASN A 32 9.47 4.02 10.49
CA ASN A 32 9.76 4.91 9.38
C ASN A 32 8.48 5.11 8.56
N THR A 33 7.81 6.25 8.77
CA THR A 33 6.76 6.72 7.86
C THR A 33 7.31 7.51 6.67
N ASP A 34 8.63 7.67 6.56
CA ASP A 34 9.31 8.45 5.52
C ASP A 34 10.05 7.55 4.51
N THR A 35 9.31 6.60 3.93
CA THR A 35 9.78 5.71 2.86
C THR A 35 9.55 6.34 1.48
N SER A 36 10.37 5.95 0.49
CA SER A 36 10.16 6.36 -0.90
C SER A 36 10.74 5.34 -1.87
N TYR A 37 10.15 5.22 -3.06
CA TYR A 37 10.42 4.15 -4.00
C TYR A 37 10.61 4.66 -5.43
N ASP A 38 11.52 4.03 -6.17
CA ASP A 38 11.69 4.25 -7.60
C ASP A 38 10.87 3.20 -8.36
N ILE A 39 9.93 3.66 -9.16
CA ILE A 39 9.01 2.87 -9.98
C ILE A 39 9.53 2.87 -11.41
N ASN A 40 10.16 1.75 -11.79
CA ASN A 40 10.63 1.55 -13.15
C ASN A 40 9.51 1.00 -14.03
N ILE A 41 9.32 1.65 -15.17
CA ILE A 41 8.21 1.42 -16.09
C ILE A 41 8.72 0.95 -17.45
N LEU A 42 8.12 -0.11 -17.97
CA LEU A 42 8.18 -0.46 -19.39
C LEU A 42 6.92 0.06 -20.09
N VAL A 43 7.09 0.86 -21.15
CA VAL A 43 5.97 1.27 -22.00
C VAL A 43 5.87 0.32 -23.19
N LEU A 44 4.68 -0.23 -23.42
CA LEU A 44 4.35 -1.01 -24.61
C LEU A 44 3.27 -0.26 -25.40
N LYS A 45 3.55 0.10 -26.65
CA LYS A 45 2.58 0.79 -27.51
C LYS A 45 2.22 -0.10 -28.70
N TYR A 46 0.97 -0.53 -28.80
CA TYR A 46 0.45 -1.27 -29.95
C TYR A 46 -0.42 -0.36 -30.81
N PHE A 47 -0.03 -0.22 -32.07
CA PHE A 47 -0.73 0.59 -33.06
C PHE A 47 -1.35 -0.28 -34.15
N PRO A 48 -2.66 -0.12 -34.42
CA PRO A 48 -3.40 -0.97 -35.36
C PRO A 48 -3.26 -0.56 -36.82
N LEU A 49 -2.48 0.49 -37.13
CA LEU A 49 -2.32 1.08 -38.45
C LEU A 49 -0.86 1.10 -38.92
N LYS A 50 -0.66 0.90 -40.22
CA LYS A 50 0.58 1.28 -40.91
C LYS A 50 0.64 2.79 -41.20
N SER A 51 1.81 3.27 -41.63
CA SER A 51 2.01 4.67 -42.01
C SER A 51 1.19 5.13 -43.21
N ASP A 52 0.77 4.20 -44.08
CA ASP A 52 -0.10 4.47 -45.23
C ASP A 52 -1.60 4.49 -44.86
N GLY A 53 -1.94 4.34 -43.57
CA GLY A 53 -3.31 4.29 -43.08
C GLY A 53 -3.97 2.91 -43.16
N THR A 54 -3.28 1.88 -43.66
CA THR A 54 -3.82 0.52 -43.72
C THR A 54 -4.04 -0.04 -42.32
N ILE A 55 -5.26 -0.48 -42.02
CA ILE A 55 -5.60 -1.21 -40.80
C ILE A 55 -5.03 -2.63 -40.88
N ILE A 56 -4.24 -3.00 -39.88
CA ILE A 56 -3.69 -4.35 -39.72
C ILE A 56 -4.33 -5.12 -38.57
N ASP A 57 -4.80 -4.42 -37.53
CA ASP A 57 -5.56 -5.03 -36.44
C ASP A 57 -7.05 -4.86 -36.73
N THR A 58 -7.67 -5.93 -37.21
CA THR A 58 -9.11 -5.92 -37.52
C THR A 58 -9.99 -5.93 -36.28
N ASN A 59 -9.44 -6.11 -35.08
CA ASN A 59 -10.17 -6.17 -33.81
C ASN A 59 -10.16 -4.82 -33.09
N ALA A 60 -9.34 -3.88 -33.56
CA ALA A 60 -9.29 -2.52 -33.07
C ALA A 60 -10.31 -1.61 -33.78
N ASP A 61 -10.85 -0.66 -33.03
CA ASP A 61 -11.49 0.54 -33.56
C ASP A 61 -10.55 1.72 -33.36
N THR A 62 -10.20 2.41 -34.44
CA THR A 62 -9.29 3.57 -34.38
C THR A 62 -10.01 4.87 -34.05
N GLY A 63 -11.35 4.90 -34.11
CA GLY A 63 -12.13 6.13 -34.01
C GLY A 63 -11.81 7.12 -35.14
N GLY A 64 -11.29 6.63 -36.26
CA GLY A 64 -10.83 7.46 -37.38
C GLY A 64 -9.49 8.18 -37.14
N TRP A 65 -8.76 7.87 -36.07
CA TRP A 65 -7.44 8.45 -35.82
C TRP A 65 -6.39 7.83 -36.75
N ASP A 66 -5.50 8.65 -37.28
CA ASP A 66 -4.32 8.19 -38.00
C ASP A 66 -3.21 7.73 -37.04
N LEU A 67 -2.16 7.11 -37.61
CA LEU A 67 -1.04 6.60 -36.83
C LEU A 67 -0.29 7.71 -36.07
N ALA A 68 -0.17 8.90 -36.65
CA ALA A 68 0.55 10.01 -36.04
C ALA A 68 -0.19 10.53 -34.79
N ARG A 69 -1.51 10.71 -34.88
CA ARG A 69 -2.36 11.10 -33.77
C ARG A 69 -2.36 10.07 -32.64
N MET A 70 -2.43 8.78 -32.97
CA MET A 70 -2.33 7.71 -31.98
C MET A 70 -1.00 7.73 -31.22
N LYS A 71 0.12 7.91 -31.94
CA LYS A 71 1.44 8.05 -31.30
C LYS A 71 1.50 9.27 -30.39
N GLN A 72 1.02 10.41 -30.88
CA GLN A 72 0.98 11.66 -30.12
C GLN A 72 0.16 11.50 -28.83
N SER A 73 -1.02 10.87 -28.91
CA SER A 73 -1.85 10.64 -27.72
C SER A 73 -1.15 9.76 -26.67
N ALA A 74 -0.47 8.68 -27.09
CA ALA A 74 0.32 7.88 -26.17
C ALA A 74 1.40 8.73 -25.46
N ASP A 75 2.14 9.54 -26.22
CA ASP A 75 3.20 10.38 -25.68
C ASP A 75 2.66 11.46 -24.72
N ASP A 76 1.51 12.06 -25.05
CA ASP A 76 0.84 13.05 -24.21
C ASP A 76 0.31 12.44 -22.91
N GLN A 77 -0.32 11.25 -23.00
CA GLN A 77 -0.78 10.50 -21.83
C GLN A 77 0.41 10.14 -20.91
N ILE A 78 1.49 9.58 -21.47
CA ILE A 78 2.71 9.24 -20.72
C ILE A 78 3.27 10.46 -20.00
N ALA A 79 3.40 11.59 -20.72
CA ALA A 79 3.97 12.81 -20.18
C ALA A 79 3.10 13.44 -19.09
N ALA A 80 1.79 13.52 -19.31
CA ALA A 80 0.82 14.06 -18.35
C ALA A 80 0.75 13.19 -17.09
N SER A 81 0.61 11.88 -17.25
CA SER A 81 0.42 10.94 -16.16
C SER A 81 1.65 10.81 -15.29
N ARG A 82 2.87 10.72 -15.85
CA ARG A 82 4.10 10.64 -15.04
C ARG A 82 4.21 11.81 -14.06
N ARG A 83 3.92 13.04 -14.51
CA ARG A 83 3.91 14.23 -13.64
C ARG A 83 2.78 14.19 -12.62
N ALA A 84 1.59 13.72 -13.01
CA ALA A 84 0.45 13.62 -12.13
C ALA A 84 0.65 12.58 -11.02
N LEU A 85 1.21 11.41 -11.33
CA LEU A 85 1.49 10.34 -10.37
C LEU A 85 2.49 10.77 -9.29
N GLU A 86 3.58 11.45 -9.67
CA GLU A 86 4.50 12.01 -8.68
C GLU A 86 3.80 13.05 -7.79
N ARG A 87 2.94 13.92 -8.35
CA ARG A 87 2.15 14.86 -7.53
C ARG A 87 1.17 14.15 -6.61
N ALA A 88 0.51 13.10 -7.08
CA ALA A 88 -0.49 12.32 -6.33
C ALA A 88 0.12 11.70 -5.06
N THR A 89 1.40 11.31 -5.13
CA THR A 89 2.08 10.64 -4.00
C THR A 89 2.72 11.60 -3.00
N ARG A 90 2.48 12.91 -3.12
CA ARG A 90 2.89 13.92 -2.14
C ARG A 90 1.85 14.03 -1.05
N TYR A 91 2.18 13.57 0.15
CA TYR A 91 1.26 13.68 1.28
C TYR A 91 0.88 15.15 1.52
N ARG A 92 -0.42 15.46 1.50
CA ARG A 92 -0.99 16.82 1.59
C ARG A 92 -0.42 17.80 0.57
N GLY A 93 -0.03 17.32 -0.61
CA GLY A 93 0.64 18.14 -1.64
C GLY A 93 -0.16 19.34 -2.17
N HIS A 94 -1.48 19.33 -2.04
CA HIS A 94 -2.33 20.49 -2.37
C HIS A 94 -2.18 21.65 -1.36
N THR A 95 -1.76 21.36 -0.14
CA THR A 95 -1.47 22.35 0.92
C THR A 95 0.03 22.64 1.01
N PHE A 96 0.85 21.60 0.90
CA PHE A 96 2.31 21.64 1.05
C PHE A 96 2.98 21.12 -0.22
N PRO A 97 3.04 21.92 -1.30
CA PRO A 97 3.55 21.48 -2.60
C PRO A 97 5.02 21.04 -2.58
N GLU A 98 5.79 21.51 -1.60
CA GLU A 98 7.18 21.13 -1.36
C GLU A 98 7.35 19.72 -0.78
N ASN A 99 6.28 19.12 -0.23
CA ASN A 99 6.36 17.77 0.32
C ASN A 99 6.84 16.80 -0.77
N PRO A 100 7.83 15.95 -0.47
CA PRO A 100 8.41 15.09 -1.47
C PRO A 100 7.45 13.94 -1.83
N PRO A 101 7.49 13.44 -3.06
CA PRO A 101 6.67 12.29 -3.46
C PRO A 101 7.14 11.02 -2.75
N ALA A 102 6.22 10.07 -2.57
CA ALA A 102 6.55 8.72 -2.12
C ALA A 102 7.03 7.82 -3.26
N LEU A 103 6.52 8.04 -4.48
CA LEU A 103 6.88 7.27 -5.66
C LEU A 103 7.53 8.19 -6.70
N ARG A 104 8.64 7.74 -7.30
CA ARG A 104 9.34 8.42 -8.40
C ARG A 104 9.33 7.54 -9.62
N PHE A 105 8.88 8.05 -10.77
CA PHE A 105 8.57 7.22 -11.92
C PHE A 105 9.61 7.37 -13.03
N THR A 106 10.26 6.27 -13.41
CA THR A 106 11.28 6.23 -14.45
C THR A 106 10.85 5.29 -15.56
N ILE A 107 10.71 5.82 -16.78
CA ILE A 107 10.53 4.98 -17.97
C ILE A 107 11.90 4.42 -18.34
N VAL A 108 12.06 3.11 -18.19
CA VAL A 108 13.33 2.44 -18.49
C VAL A 108 13.45 2.08 -19.97
N ASP A 109 12.32 1.91 -20.64
CA ASP A 109 12.24 1.56 -22.06
C ASP A 109 10.83 1.78 -22.61
N ALA A 110 10.74 1.93 -23.93
CA ALA A 110 9.48 2.05 -24.65
C ALA A 110 9.54 1.25 -25.95
N ILE A 111 8.63 0.30 -26.11
CA ILE A 111 8.57 -0.57 -27.28
C ILE A 111 7.32 -0.21 -28.08
N GLU A 112 7.52 0.15 -29.36
CA GLU A 112 6.43 0.38 -30.29
C GLU A 112 6.23 -0.83 -31.22
N ARG A 113 4.98 -1.22 -31.40
CA ARG A 113 4.56 -2.30 -32.28
C ARG A 113 3.49 -1.78 -33.25
N ILE A 114 3.80 -1.82 -34.54
CA ILE A 114 2.78 -1.76 -35.59
C ILE A 114 2.34 -3.20 -35.83
N ALA A 115 1.43 -3.70 -34.99
CA ALA A 115 1.01 -5.09 -34.98
C ALA A 115 -0.41 -5.23 -34.38
N PRO A 116 -1.16 -6.28 -34.76
CA PRO A 116 -2.38 -6.66 -34.06
C PRO A 116 -2.10 -7.10 -32.62
N LEU A 117 -3.03 -6.80 -31.71
CA LEU A 117 -3.02 -7.38 -30.38
C LEU A 117 -3.47 -8.85 -30.41
N PRO A 118 -2.80 -9.75 -29.70
CA PRO A 118 -3.25 -11.13 -29.58
C PRO A 118 -4.43 -11.23 -28.60
N TYR A 119 -5.41 -12.06 -28.96
CA TYR A 119 -6.57 -12.38 -28.11
C TYR A 119 -6.74 -13.89 -27.99
N ILE A 120 -7.22 -14.34 -26.84
CA ILE A 120 -7.55 -15.74 -26.56
C ILE A 120 -9.06 -15.99 -26.58
N THR A 121 -9.44 -17.23 -26.91
CA THR A 121 -10.80 -17.73 -26.88
C THR A 121 -10.82 -19.21 -26.46
N PRO A 122 -11.72 -19.64 -25.56
CA PRO A 122 -12.64 -18.79 -24.78
C PRO A 122 -11.88 -17.87 -23.81
N PRO A 123 -12.51 -16.78 -23.32
CA PRO A 123 -11.89 -15.99 -22.27
C PRO A 123 -11.73 -16.83 -21.00
N PRO A 124 -10.66 -16.60 -20.25
CA PRO A 124 -10.40 -17.30 -18.99
C PRO A 124 -11.33 -16.85 -17.86
N ALA A 125 -11.79 -15.59 -17.89
CA ALA A 125 -12.88 -15.07 -17.07
C ALA A 125 -13.51 -13.82 -17.70
N GLY A 126 -14.70 -13.46 -17.23
CA GLY A 126 -15.40 -12.22 -17.62
C GLY A 126 -16.26 -12.32 -18.89
N PRO A 127 -16.88 -11.20 -19.28
CA PRO A 127 -17.83 -11.16 -20.39
C PRO A 127 -17.14 -11.09 -21.76
N GLY A 128 -17.80 -11.64 -22.78
CA GLY A 128 -17.39 -11.56 -24.18
C GLY A 128 -16.71 -12.82 -24.73
N PRO A 129 -16.63 -13.01 -26.06
CA PRO A 129 -15.99 -14.18 -26.66
C PRO A 129 -14.45 -14.10 -26.78
N PHE A 130 -13.86 -12.91 -26.69
CA PHE A 130 -12.42 -12.69 -26.86
C PHE A 130 -11.85 -11.83 -25.73
N TYR A 131 -10.66 -12.20 -25.25
CA TYR A 131 -9.96 -11.49 -24.18
C TYR A 131 -8.48 -11.30 -24.51
N LEU A 132 -7.92 -10.15 -24.14
CA LEU A 132 -6.52 -9.81 -24.43
C LEU A 132 -5.58 -10.87 -23.86
N ASP A 133 -4.70 -11.42 -24.71
CA ASP A 133 -3.73 -12.45 -24.32
C ASP A 133 -2.52 -11.81 -23.62
N TYR A 134 -2.67 -11.48 -22.34
CA TYR A 134 -1.60 -10.89 -21.53
C TYR A 134 -0.35 -11.79 -21.49
N THR A 135 -0.50 -13.12 -21.41
CA THR A 135 0.63 -14.05 -21.46
C THR A 135 1.45 -13.84 -22.72
N ARG A 136 0.81 -13.82 -23.89
CA ARG A 136 1.50 -13.66 -25.16
C ARG A 136 2.08 -12.27 -25.34
N VAL A 137 1.32 -11.20 -25.07
CA VAL A 137 1.84 -9.82 -25.16
C VAL A 137 3.12 -9.67 -24.34
N LEU A 138 3.12 -10.19 -23.11
CA LEU A 138 4.23 -10.01 -22.19
C LEU A 138 5.44 -10.91 -22.55
N ASN A 139 5.19 -12.14 -22.99
CA ASN A 139 6.27 -13.04 -23.45
C ASN A 139 6.92 -12.54 -24.75
N ASP A 140 6.13 -12.07 -25.72
CA ASP A 140 6.63 -11.53 -27.00
C ASP A 140 7.52 -10.28 -26.79
N ASN A 141 7.40 -9.62 -25.63
CA ASN A 141 8.23 -8.48 -25.24
C ASN A 141 9.22 -8.79 -24.10
N ALA A 142 9.50 -10.08 -23.86
CA ALA A 142 10.50 -10.55 -22.89
C ALA A 142 10.33 -9.94 -21.49
N ILE A 143 9.09 -9.82 -20.99
CA ILE A 143 8.77 -9.09 -19.76
C ILE A 143 9.66 -9.49 -18.57
N CYS A 144 9.97 -10.78 -18.44
CA CYS A 144 10.69 -11.23 -17.25
C CYS A 144 12.15 -10.76 -17.23
N ASP A 145 12.74 -10.41 -18.37
CA ASP A 145 14.07 -9.80 -18.37
C ASP A 145 14.00 -8.35 -17.91
N TYR A 146 12.93 -7.62 -18.24
CA TYR A 146 12.67 -6.28 -17.71
C TYR A 146 12.42 -6.31 -16.19
N VAL A 147 11.57 -7.21 -15.72
CA VAL A 147 11.25 -7.33 -14.29
C VAL A 147 12.48 -7.77 -13.48
N ARG A 148 13.19 -8.82 -13.92
CA ARG A 148 14.35 -9.35 -13.19
C ARG A 148 15.57 -8.43 -13.26
N ASN A 149 15.92 -7.95 -14.47
CA ASN A 149 17.22 -7.31 -14.72
C ASN A 149 17.15 -5.78 -14.83
N LYS A 150 15.98 -5.20 -15.12
CA LYS A 150 15.77 -3.73 -15.17
C LYS A 150 14.87 -3.23 -14.03
N ASN A 151 14.50 -4.12 -13.10
CA ASN A 151 13.65 -3.84 -11.95
C ASN A 151 12.30 -3.21 -12.33
N VAL A 152 11.76 -3.54 -13.50
CA VAL A 152 10.44 -3.05 -13.92
C VAL A 152 9.36 -3.60 -12.98
N VAL A 153 8.53 -2.70 -12.47
CA VAL A 153 7.40 -3.03 -11.58
C VAL A 153 6.06 -2.60 -12.16
N GLU A 154 6.06 -1.73 -13.17
CA GLU A 154 4.87 -1.35 -13.93
C GLU A 154 5.11 -1.50 -15.44
N VAL A 155 4.07 -1.94 -16.15
CA VAL A 155 3.99 -1.97 -17.60
C VAL A 155 2.81 -1.12 -18.03
N TRP A 156 3.06 -0.09 -18.82
CA TRP A 156 2.00 0.74 -19.40
C TRP A 156 1.75 0.28 -20.82
N LEU A 157 0.66 -0.46 -21.02
CA LEU A 157 0.26 -1.03 -22.30
C LEU A 157 -0.79 -0.12 -22.96
N PHE A 158 -0.39 0.55 -24.04
CA PHE A 158 -1.27 1.37 -24.85
C PHE A 158 -1.81 0.60 -26.04
N LYS A 159 -3.11 0.72 -26.27
CA LYS A 159 -3.82 0.13 -27.40
C LYS A 159 -4.93 1.04 -27.91
N SER A 160 -5.41 0.75 -29.11
CA SER A 160 -6.66 1.36 -29.59
C SER A 160 -7.88 0.77 -28.89
N TRP A 161 -9.03 1.43 -29.00
CA TRP A 161 -10.30 0.84 -28.60
C TRP A 161 -10.49 -0.56 -29.19
N ALA A 162 -11.03 -1.45 -28.35
CA ALA A 162 -11.39 -2.79 -28.79
C ALA A 162 -12.81 -2.76 -29.40
N LYS A 163 -13.02 -3.48 -30.49
CA LYS A 163 -14.37 -3.66 -31.05
C LYS A 163 -15.29 -4.39 -30.08
N PRO A 164 -16.63 -4.26 -30.21
CA PRO A 164 -17.58 -5.02 -29.41
C PRO A 164 -17.25 -6.53 -29.42
N GLY A 165 -17.24 -7.14 -28.23
CA GLY A 165 -16.88 -8.55 -28.03
C GLY A 165 -15.40 -8.84 -27.74
N TYR A 166 -14.53 -7.83 -27.82
CA TYR A 166 -13.12 -7.92 -27.42
C TYR A 166 -12.91 -7.19 -26.10
N ALA A 167 -12.53 -7.94 -25.06
CA ALA A 167 -12.36 -7.44 -23.71
C ALA A 167 -10.88 -7.38 -23.30
N HIS A 168 -10.60 -6.55 -22.31
CA HIS A 168 -9.31 -6.43 -21.62
C HIS A 168 -9.56 -6.04 -20.17
N SER A 169 -8.53 -6.04 -19.34
CA SER A 169 -8.58 -5.53 -17.98
C SER A 169 -7.83 -4.21 -17.86
N GLU A 170 -8.40 -3.27 -17.11
CA GLU A 170 -7.77 -1.99 -16.80
C GLU A 170 -6.41 -2.22 -16.14
N SER A 171 -6.37 -3.10 -15.13
CA SER A 171 -5.14 -3.52 -14.49
C SER A 171 -5.08 -5.02 -14.23
N LYS A 172 -3.85 -5.53 -14.31
CA LYS A 172 -3.48 -6.88 -13.92
C LYS A 172 -2.18 -6.87 -13.11
N MET A 173 -2.00 -7.85 -12.24
CA MET A 173 -0.82 -8.00 -11.39
C MET A 173 -0.35 -9.44 -11.36
N SER A 174 0.97 -9.64 -11.37
CA SER A 174 1.59 -10.96 -11.25
C SER A 174 2.84 -10.88 -10.40
N GLY A 175 3.06 -11.90 -9.57
CA GLY A 175 4.17 -11.94 -8.63
C GLY A 175 4.15 -13.20 -7.76
N PRO A 176 5.16 -13.36 -6.88
CA PRO A 176 5.24 -14.51 -5.97
C PRO A 176 4.09 -14.55 -4.95
N ASN A 177 3.41 -13.43 -4.74
CA ASN A 177 2.35 -13.25 -3.75
C ASN A 177 0.93 -13.41 -4.33
N GLY A 178 0.82 -13.88 -5.58
CA GLY A 178 -0.45 -14.13 -6.26
C GLY A 178 -0.97 -12.94 -7.08
N ASP A 179 -2.17 -13.12 -7.64
CA ASP A 179 -2.86 -12.14 -8.48
C ASP A 179 -3.79 -11.27 -7.62
N ILE A 180 -3.45 -9.99 -7.48
CA ILE A 180 -4.19 -8.97 -6.72
C ILE A 180 -4.65 -7.87 -7.68
N SER A 181 -5.13 -8.29 -8.84
CA SER A 181 -5.64 -7.37 -9.87
C SER A 181 -6.94 -6.70 -9.44
N ASN A 182 -7.20 -5.48 -9.93
CA ASN A 182 -8.55 -4.88 -10.01
C ASN A 182 -9.39 -5.54 -11.14
N SER A 183 -9.24 -6.83 -11.35
CA SER A 183 -9.93 -7.57 -12.39
C SER A 183 -10.06 -9.03 -11.97
N TYR A 184 -10.63 -9.88 -12.84
CA TYR A 184 -10.67 -11.31 -12.58
C TYR A 184 -9.25 -11.85 -12.34
N ARG A 185 -9.07 -12.50 -11.19
CA ARG A 185 -7.78 -13.01 -10.71
C ARG A 185 -7.54 -14.42 -11.23
N THR A 186 -6.92 -14.49 -12.39
CA THR A 186 -6.83 -15.71 -13.21
C THR A 186 -5.40 -16.17 -13.46
N ASN A 187 -4.39 -15.44 -12.97
CA ASN A 187 -2.97 -15.82 -13.04
C ASN A 187 -2.43 -16.01 -14.47
N GLU A 188 -2.91 -15.22 -15.43
CA GLU A 188 -2.56 -15.30 -16.87
C GLU A 188 -1.33 -14.50 -17.27
N MET A 189 -0.48 -14.13 -16.31
CA MET A 189 0.68 -13.29 -16.56
C MET A 189 1.96 -14.03 -16.15
N PRO A 190 3.05 -13.95 -16.93
CA PRO A 190 4.30 -14.64 -16.62
C PRO A 190 4.79 -14.36 -15.20
N LEU A 191 5.18 -15.40 -14.47
CA LEU A 191 5.80 -15.26 -13.15
C LEU A 191 7.29 -14.92 -13.32
N CYS A 192 7.65 -13.67 -13.04
CA CYS A 192 9.01 -13.17 -13.26
C CYS A 192 9.86 -13.09 -11.98
N GLY A 193 9.40 -13.69 -10.88
CA GLY A 193 10.11 -13.75 -9.59
C GLY A 193 9.99 -12.51 -8.71
N LYS A 194 9.43 -11.41 -9.25
CA LYS A 194 9.03 -10.20 -8.52
C LYS A 194 7.65 -9.77 -8.96
N THR A 195 6.95 -9.04 -8.11
CA THR A 195 5.67 -8.44 -8.43
C THR A 195 5.81 -7.33 -9.48
N TYR A 196 4.96 -7.37 -10.49
CA TYR A 196 4.77 -6.31 -11.47
C TYR A 196 3.31 -6.18 -11.88
N ARG A 197 2.94 -4.99 -12.36
CA ARG A 197 1.59 -4.62 -12.78
C ARG A 197 1.56 -4.29 -14.25
N VAL A 198 0.44 -4.56 -14.89
CA VAL A 198 0.15 -4.11 -16.25
C VAL A 198 -1.08 -3.24 -16.20
N TYR A 199 -0.95 -2.02 -16.69
CA TYR A 199 -2.05 -1.08 -16.88
C TYR A 199 -2.36 -0.99 -18.37
N THR A 200 -3.60 -1.26 -18.74
CA THR A 200 -4.04 -1.24 -20.14
C THR A 200 -4.78 0.07 -20.40
N HIS A 201 -4.24 0.88 -21.29
CA HIS A 201 -4.75 2.20 -21.61
C HIS A 201 -5.24 2.26 -23.06
N ASP A 202 -6.43 2.85 -23.23
CA ASP A 202 -6.95 3.21 -24.54
C ASP A 202 -6.32 4.51 -25.02
N LEU A 203 -5.75 4.50 -26.23
CA LEU A 203 -5.21 5.69 -26.89
C LEU A 203 -6.27 6.79 -26.99
N GLN A 204 -7.53 6.42 -27.20
CA GLN A 204 -8.63 7.38 -27.34
C GLN A 204 -9.26 7.84 -26.01
N ARG A 205 -8.84 7.31 -24.85
CA ARG A 205 -9.35 7.67 -23.51
C ARG A 205 -8.27 8.32 -22.67
N GLU A 206 -7.90 9.51 -23.10
CA GLU A 206 -6.89 10.37 -22.49
C GLU A 206 -7.21 10.79 -21.04
N ASP A 207 -8.47 10.63 -20.60
CA ASP A 207 -8.98 10.98 -19.27
C ASP A 207 -8.77 9.89 -18.20
N LEU A 208 -8.56 8.63 -18.59
CA LEU A 208 -8.70 7.48 -17.68
C LEU A 208 -7.41 6.96 -17.05
N PHE A 209 -6.24 7.47 -17.44
CA PHE A 209 -4.96 6.87 -17.03
C PHE A 209 -4.85 6.71 -15.51
N LEU A 210 -5.11 7.79 -14.76
CA LEU A 210 -5.00 7.77 -13.30
C LEU A 210 -6.11 6.97 -12.61
N GLU A 211 -7.27 6.81 -13.26
CA GLU A 211 -8.37 5.97 -12.78
C GLU A 211 -7.95 4.49 -12.80
N VAL A 212 -7.47 4.03 -13.96
CA VAL A 212 -6.91 2.68 -14.17
C VAL A 212 -5.77 2.39 -13.18
N TRP A 213 -4.88 3.36 -12.96
CA TRP A 213 -3.79 3.21 -12.00
C TRP A 213 -4.30 3.12 -10.56
N GLY A 214 -5.19 4.05 -10.17
CA GLY A 214 -5.70 4.12 -8.80
C GLY A 214 -6.57 2.91 -8.41
N HIS A 215 -7.28 2.30 -9.35
CA HIS A 215 -7.99 1.04 -9.11
C HIS A 215 -7.10 -0.10 -8.61
N GLN A 216 -5.92 -0.25 -9.22
CA GLN A 216 -4.95 -1.25 -8.78
C GLN A 216 -4.43 -0.93 -7.38
N LEU A 217 -4.20 0.35 -7.06
CA LEU A 217 -3.80 0.77 -5.72
C LEU A 217 -4.85 0.49 -4.65
N GLU A 218 -6.12 0.76 -4.94
CA GLU A 218 -7.22 0.43 -4.03
C GLU A 218 -7.22 -1.08 -3.72
N SER A 219 -6.98 -1.92 -4.74
CA SER A 219 -6.84 -3.38 -4.58
C SER A 219 -5.62 -3.78 -3.74
N GLU A 220 -4.47 -3.15 -3.96
CA GLU A 220 -3.23 -3.42 -3.21
C GLU A 220 -3.34 -2.98 -1.75
N ILE A 221 -3.83 -1.77 -1.48
CA ILE A 221 -4.01 -1.24 -0.12
C ILE A 221 -5.03 -2.09 0.65
N SER A 222 -6.15 -2.44 0.02
CA SER A 222 -7.21 -3.25 0.64
C SER A 222 -6.76 -4.68 0.95
N THR A 223 -5.69 -5.17 0.31
CA THR A 223 -5.13 -6.49 0.61
C THR A 223 -4.50 -6.54 2.00
N PHE A 224 -3.91 -5.44 2.46
CA PHE A 224 -3.22 -5.40 3.75
C PHE A 224 -4.19 -5.23 4.92
N ASP A 225 -5.10 -4.25 4.86
CA ASP A 225 -6.13 -4.01 5.87
C ASP A 225 -7.42 -3.45 5.22
N PRO A 226 -8.36 -4.31 4.77
CA PRO A 226 -9.54 -3.87 4.02
C PRO A 226 -10.48 -2.98 4.84
N ASP A 227 -10.67 -3.28 6.13
CA ASP A 227 -11.55 -2.49 7.00
C ASP A 227 -11.01 -1.06 7.19
N LEU A 228 -9.70 -0.92 7.41
CA LEU A 228 -9.05 0.39 7.53
C LEU A 228 -9.03 1.14 6.19
N ALA A 229 -8.79 0.45 5.07
CA ALA A 229 -8.87 1.05 3.73
C ALA A 229 -10.28 1.60 3.44
N ASN A 230 -11.33 0.87 3.85
CA ASN A 230 -12.72 1.27 3.68
C ASN A 230 -13.10 2.53 4.48
N LEU A 231 -12.41 2.83 5.59
CA LEU A 231 -12.59 4.10 6.32
C LEU A 231 -12.18 5.34 5.49
N PHE A 232 -11.46 5.13 4.39
CA PHE A 232 -11.04 6.19 3.46
C PHE A 232 -11.80 6.13 2.13
N PHE A 233 -11.78 4.98 1.45
CA PHE A 233 -12.24 4.83 0.05
C PHE A 233 -13.75 4.70 -0.15
N ASN A 234 -14.52 4.57 0.93
CA ASN A 234 -15.92 4.19 0.84
C ASN A 234 -16.90 5.28 1.30
N PRO A 235 -16.94 6.48 0.66
CA PRO A 235 -17.91 7.48 1.08
C PRO A 235 -19.29 7.11 0.55
N CYS A 236 -20.26 7.20 1.42
CA CYS A 236 -21.64 7.40 1.00
C CYS A 236 -21.92 8.90 0.94
N TYR A 237 -22.63 9.33 -0.10
CA TYR A 237 -23.11 10.72 -0.18
C TYR A 237 -24.04 11.02 1.00
N ASN A 238 -24.94 10.09 1.28
CA ASN A 238 -25.79 10.11 2.47
C ASN A 238 -26.05 8.67 2.93
N LYS A 239 -26.75 8.50 4.05
CA LYS A 239 -27.04 7.18 4.65
C LYS A 239 -27.81 6.22 3.75
N THR A 240 -28.40 6.70 2.66
CA THR A 240 -29.23 5.91 1.74
C THR A 240 -28.67 5.83 0.32
N ASN A 241 -27.56 6.51 0.05
CA ASN A 241 -26.98 6.60 -1.29
C ASN A 241 -25.45 6.45 -1.20
N CYS A 242 -25.00 5.23 -1.48
CA CYS A 242 -23.60 4.89 -1.65
C CYS A 242 -23.40 4.51 -3.13
N TYR A 243 -22.40 5.12 -3.77
CA TYR A 243 -22.01 4.77 -5.14
C TYR A 243 -21.26 3.43 -5.15
N PRO A 244 -21.03 2.74 -6.27
CA PRO A 244 -21.10 1.27 -6.35
C PRO A 244 -20.08 0.45 -5.51
N LEU A 245 -19.06 1.08 -4.92
CA LEU A 245 -18.13 0.47 -3.95
C LEU A 245 -18.48 0.76 -2.47
N GLY A 246 -19.53 1.56 -2.28
CA GLY A 246 -20.39 1.72 -1.12
C GLY A 246 -20.62 0.44 -0.34
N ASP A 247 -20.49 0.45 0.99
CA ASP A 247 -21.20 -0.53 1.80
C ASP A 247 -22.59 0.03 2.15
N PRO A 248 -23.65 -0.29 1.39
CA PRO A 248 -24.99 0.18 1.70
C PRO A 248 -25.51 -0.36 3.04
N LYS A 249 -24.89 -1.40 3.60
CA LYS A 249 -25.26 -1.96 4.91
C LYS A 249 -24.65 -1.14 6.05
N ASN A 250 -23.49 -0.52 5.84
CA ASN A 250 -22.79 0.31 6.83
C ASN A 250 -22.35 1.64 6.21
N PRO A 251 -23.30 2.53 5.88
CA PRO A 251 -22.97 3.75 5.15
C PRO A 251 -22.12 4.69 6.00
N VAL A 252 -20.89 4.96 5.56
CA VAL A 252 -20.00 5.95 6.18
C VAL A 252 -20.05 7.24 5.36
N THR A 253 -20.68 8.27 5.92
CA THR A 253 -20.78 9.60 5.27
C THR A 253 -19.62 10.50 5.71
N GLY A 254 -19.19 11.38 4.82
CA GLY A 254 -18.20 12.41 5.14
C GLY A 254 -16.74 11.95 5.09
N ARG A 255 -16.43 10.91 4.30
CA ARG A 255 -15.06 10.41 4.03
C ARG A 255 -14.50 10.93 2.71
N CYS A 256 -13.31 10.45 2.31
CA CYS A 256 -12.50 10.97 1.20
C CYS A 256 -12.90 10.52 -0.21
N GLY A 257 -13.39 9.30 -0.41
CA GLY A 257 -13.66 8.81 -1.77
C GLY A 257 -12.70 7.81 -2.32
N ASN A 258 -13.16 7.18 -3.39
CA ASN A 258 -12.42 6.26 -4.25
C ASN A 258 -12.14 6.94 -5.59
N VAL A 259 -11.40 6.27 -6.47
CA VAL A 259 -11.06 6.82 -7.79
C VAL A 259 -12.27 7.23 -8.62
N HIS A 260 -13.42 6.57 -8.47
CA HIS A 260 -14.67 6.93 -9.15
C HIS A 260 -15.34 8.17 -8.56
N ASN A 261 -15.41 8.25 -7.24
CA ASN A 261 -16.37 9.09 -6.54
C ASN A 261 -15.72 10.02 -5.52
N PRO A 262 -15.62 11.34 -5.80
CA PRO A 262 -15.30 12.33 -4.78
C PRO A 262 -16.31 12.35 -3.63
N PRO A 263 -15.94 12.96 -2.49
CA PRO A 263 -16.85 13.10 -1.34
C PRO A 263 -18.17 13.80 -1.69
N ASN A 264 -18.16 14.62 -2.74
CA ASN A 264 -19.30 15.38 -3.20
C ASN A 264 -19.93 14.85 -4.49
N ALA A 265 -19.65 13.61 -4.89
CA ALA A 265 -20.33 12.97 -6.01
C ALA A 265 -21.85 12.87 -5.77
N ARG A 266 -22.64 13.06 -6.83
CA ARG A 266 -24.11 12.82 -6.88
C ARG A 266 -24.48 11.64 -7.78
N SER A 267 -23.52 11.15 -8.55
CA SER A 267 -23.57 9.93 -9.36
C SER A 267 -22.14 9.40 -9.54
N GLU A 268 -22.01 8.20 -10.11
CA GLU A 268 -20.70 7.70 -10.50
C GLU A 268 -20.00 8.67 -11.46
N TYR A 269 -18.68 8.83 -11.29
CA TYR A 269 -17.81 9.71 -12.10
C TYR A 269 -18.06 11.22 -11.98
N ASP A 270 -18.86 11.68 -11.00
CA ASP A 270 -19.25 13.08 -10.81
C ASP A 270 -18.13 13.95 -10.19
N ARG A 271 -17.01 14.08 -10.90
CA ARG A 271 -15.77 14.74 -10.44
C ARG A 271 -15.74 16.25 -10.62
N GLU A 272 -16.65 16.78 -11.42
CA GLU A 272 -16.74 18.20 -11.75
C GLU A 272 -17.84 18.93 -10.98
N ASN A 273 -18.51 18.25 -10.04
CA ASN A 273 -19.62 18.82 -9.29
C ASN A 273 -19.15 19.98 -8.39
N PRO A 274 -19.70 21.20 -8.56
CA PRO A 274 -19.36 22.34 -7.73
C PRO A 274 -20.06 22.31 -6.36
N THR A 275 -21.10 21.50 -6.20
CA THR A 275 -21.91 21.44 -4.99
C THR A 275 -21.12 20.77 -3.87
N PRO A 276 -20.79 21.47 -2.79
CA PRO A 276 -19.97 20.89 -1.73
C PRO A 276 -20.70 19.82 -0.92
N ASN A 277 -19.92 18.91 -0.35
CA ASN A 277 -20.36 18.01 0.72
C ASN A 277 -19.37 18.10 1.89
N ASN A 278 -19.87 17.98 3.12
CA ASN A 278 -19.01 17.98 4.29
C ASN A 278 -18.23 16.66 4.36
N SER A 279 -16.90 16.76 4.36
CA SER A 279 -15.99 15.62 4.40
C SER A 279 -14.81 15.91 5.32
N ASP A 280 -14.35 14.89 6.04
CA ASP A 280 -13.16 14.96 6.87
C ASP A 280 -11.87 14.83 6.07
N CYS A 281 -11.91 14.82 4.73
CA CYS A 281 -10.74 14.40 3.95
C CYS A 281 -9.48 15.24 4.21
N LEU A 282 -9.63 16.54 4.49
CA LEU A 282 -8.51 17.43 4.84
C LEU A 282 -7.92 17.18 6.25
N ASP A 283 -8.65 16.47 7.11
CA ASP A 283 -8.29 16.13 8.50
C ASP A 283 -8.64 14.66 8.80
N TRP A 284 -8.48 13.77 7.81
CA TRP A 284 -9.00 12.40 7.89
C TRP A 284 -8.49 11.69 9.14
N ASN A 285 -9.42 11.15 9.93
CA ASN A 285 -9.14 10.44 11.17
C ASN A 285 -9.77 9.05 11.09
N PRO A 286 -8.98 7.95 11.19
CA PRO A 286 -9.55 6.61 11.12
C PRO A 286 -10.28 6.18 12.41
N ASN A 287 -10.13 6.89 13.55
CA ASN A 287 -10.83 6.54 14.80
C ASN A 287 -12.22 7.18 14.94
N GLY A 288 -12.65 8.00 13.99
CA GLY A 288 -13.88 8.79 14.06
C GLY A 288 -14.03 9.64 12.80
N LEU A 289 -14.78 10.74 12.83
CA LEU A 289 -14.64 11.77 11.80
C LEU A 289 -13.66 12.83 12.30
N GLY A 290 -12.75 13.26 11.43
CA GLY A 290 -11.98 14.47 11.66
C GLY A 290 -12.81 15.74 11.50
N THR A 291 -12.13 16.88 11.45
CA THR A 291 -12.76 18.18 11.17
C THR A 291 -13.35 18.18 9.75
N LEU A 292 -14.68 18.35 9.68
CA LEU A 292 -15.38 18.40 8.40
C LEU A 292 -15.15 19.73 7.69
N SER A 293 -14.89 19.66 6.39
CA SER A 293 -14.77 20.80 5.49
C SER A 293 -15.73 20.65 4.30
N PRO A 294 -16.24 21.76 3.73
CA PRO A 294 -17.01 21.70 2.50
C PRO A 294 -16.08 21.37 1.32
N ILE A 295 -16.15 20.13 0.81
CA ILE A 295 -15.33 19.65 -0.29
C ILE A 295 -16.14 19.63 -1.59
N SER A 296 -15.57 20.13 -2.69
CA SER A 296 -16.09 19.99 -4.04
C SER A 296 -15.00 20.06 -5.11
N CYS A 297 -15.37 20.09 -6.39
CA CYS A 297 -14.41 20.38 -7.45
C CYS A 297 -13.69 21.73 -7.31
N ALA A 298 -14.13 22.63 -6.42
CA ALA A 298 -13.35 23.82 -6.07
C ALA A 298 -11.97 23.47 -5.48
N ASN A 299 -11.81 22.28 -4.87
CA ASN A 299 -10.55 21.83 -4.28
C ASN A 299 -9.53 21.31 -5.31
N TRP A 300 -9.97 20.79 -6.46
CA TRP A 300 -9.09 20.20 -7.49
C TRP A 300 -9.23 20.83 -8.88
N GLY A 301 -10.25 21.63 -9.13
CA GLY A 301 -10.57 22.23 -10.42
C GLY A 301 -11.75 21.53 -11.10
N CYS A 302 -12.77 22.32 -11.45
CA CYS A 302 -14.02 21.83 -12.03
C CYS A 302 -14.00 21.69 -13.55
N ASN A 303 -13.06 22.36 -14.23
CA ASN A 303 -13.12 22.54 -15.68
C ASN A 303 -12.09 21.69 -16.39
N TRP A 304 -12.48 21.09 -17.50
CA TRP A 304 -11.55 20.49 -18.45
C TRP A 304 -10.75 21.57 -19.17
N LYS A 305 -9.43 21.61 -18.96
CA LYS A 305 -8.53 22.52 -19.70
C LYS A 305 -7.61 21.77 -20.66
N SER A 306 -7.09 20.62 -20.23
CA SER A 306 -6.25 19.74 -21.06
C SER A 306 -6.18 18.34 -20.45
N ILE A 307 -5.55 17.41 -21.17
CA ILE A 307 -5.19 16.08 -20.65
C ILE A 307 -4.39 16.15 -19.33
N SER A 308 -3.62 17.23 -19.11
CA SER A 308 -2.81 17.42 -17.91
C SER A 308 -3.44 18.30 -16.82
N ASP A 309 -4.61 18.87 -17.09
CA ASP A 309 -5.38 19.73 -16.17
C ASP A 309 -6.87 19.59 -16.48
N ASN A 310 -7.51 18.65 -15.80
CA ASN A 310 -8.94 18.34 -15.93
C ASN A 310 -9.48 17.76 -14.61
N PRO A 311 -10.80 17.79 -14.37
CA PRO A 311 -11.39 17.34 -13.11
C PRO A 311 -11.10 15.88 -12.78
N VAL A 312 -10.97 14.99 -13.77
CA VAL A 312 -10.69 13.56 -13.52
C VAL A 312 -9.29 13.39 -12.94
N LEU A 313 -8.28 13.85 -13.67
CA LEU A 313 -6.88 13.78 -13.25
C LEU A 313 -6.67 14.53 -11.93
N ASN A 314 -7.19 15.74 -11.81
CA ASN A 314 -6.93 16.58 -10.64
C ASN A 314 -7.63 16.04 -9.40
N TYR A 315 -8.85 15.50 -9.52
CA TYR A 315 -9.51 14.83 -8.40
C TYR A 315 -8.69 13.65 -7.89
N ILE A 316 -8.24 12.77 -8.79
CA ILE A 316 -7.49 11.58 -8.39
C ILE A 316 -6.16 11.98 -7.73
N VAL A 317 -5.45 12.97 -8.29
CA VAL A 317 -4.27 13.56 -7.64
C VAL A 317 -4.62 14.07 -6.24
N TRP A 318 -5.66 14.90 -6.10
CA TRP A 318 -6.07 15.47 -4.82
C TRP A 318 -6.46 14.38 -3.80
N ASN A 319 -7.20 13.35 -4.22
CA ASN A 319 -7.63 12.26 -3.35
C ASN A 319 -6.41 11.50 -2.80
N TRP A 320 -5.49 11.07 -3.67
CA TRP A 320 -4.27 10.37 -3.27
C TRP A 320 -3.31 11.24 -2.44
N GLN A 321 -3.36 12.56 -2.54
CA GLN A 321 -2.61 13.43 -1.62
C GLN A 321 -3.16 13.38 -0.19
N ASN A 322 -4.37 12.86 0.05
CA ASN A 322 -4.97 12.77 1.38
C ASN A 322 -4.81 11.39 2.04
N VAL A 323 -4.36 10.34 1.33
CA VAL A 323 -4.05 9.05 1.98
C VAL A 323 -2.81 9.18 2.88
N PRO A 324 -2.66 8.39 3.96
CA PRO A 324 -1.47 8.42 4.81
C PRO A 324 -0.18 8.19 4.01
N GLY A 325 0.58 9.27 3.78
CA GLY A 325 1.79 9.23 2.98
C GLY A 325 3.05 9.43 3.82
N ARG A 326 4.11 9.94 3.17
CA ARG A 326 5.40 10.22 3.83
C ARG A 326 5.25 11.11 5.06
N LYS A 327 5.93 10.73 6.15
CA LYS A 327 5.98 11.46 7.43
C LYS A 327 4.61 11.74 8.06
N ASN A 328 3.56 11.00 7.67
CA ASN A 328 2.26 11.18 8.31
C ASN A 328 2.35 10.87 9.82
N GLU A 329 1.48 11.50 10.59
CA GLU A 329 1.40 11.37 12.05
C GLU A 329 0.08 10.73 12.51
N ILE A 330 -0.69 10.20 11.56
CA ILE A 330 -2.02 9.66 11.85
C ILE A 330 -1.86 8.39 12.70
N THR A 331 -2.77 8.22 13.66
CA THR A 331 -2.86 7.01 14.46
C THR A 331 -4.23 6.36 14.29
N TYR A 332 -4.28 5.03 14.36
CA TYR A 332 -5.49 4.22 14.38
C TYR A 332 -5.36 3.20 15.50
N GLU A 333 -6.32 3.20 16.44
CA GLU A 333 -6.33 2.30 17.60
C GLU A 333 -5.00 2.31 18.38
N GLY A 334 -4.42 3.49 18.56
CA GLY A 334 -3.15 3.68 19.27
C GLY A 334 -1.91 3.22 18.51
N LYS A 335 -2.03 2.85 17.23
CA LYS A 335 -0.89 2.52 16.35
C LYS A 335 -0.69 3.62 15.31
N LYS A 336 0.57 3.98 15.03
CA LYS A 336 0.87 4.93 13.95
C LYS A 336 0.58 4.28 12.60
N LEU A 337 -0.01 5.03 11.67
CA LEU A 337 -0.19 4.56 10.30
C LEU A 337 1.15 4.58 9.55
N ARG A 338 1.35 3.57 8.72
CA ARG A 338 2.45 3.47 7.76
C ARG A 338 2.30 4.54 6.67
N ASN A 339 3.36 4.76 5.90
CA ASN A 339 3.21 5.31 4.56
C ASN A 339 2.48 4.28 3.67
N TRP A 340 1.22 4.53 3.28
CA TRP A 340 0.44 3.58 2.49
C TRP A 340 1.01 3.35 1.08
N TRP A 341 1.89 4.24 0.61
CA TRP A 341 2.64 4.02 -0.63
C TRP A 341 3.62 2.84 -0.57
N ASP A 342 3.94 2.32 0.62
CA ASP A 342 4.68 1.06 0.81
C ASP A 342 3.95 -0.11 0.13
N ALA A 343 2.61 -0.10 0.18
CA ALA A 343 1.79 -1.13 -0.44
C ALA A 343 2.06 -1.24 -1.93
N HIS A 344 2.39 -0.13 -2.60
CA HIS A 344 2.69 -0.17 -4.01
C HIS A 344 4.19 -0.34 -4.29
N GLY A 345 5.00 0.52 -3.65
CA GLY A 345 6.43 0.64 -3.93
C GLY A 345 7.29 -0.52 -3.43
N ASP A 346 6.80 -1.31 -2.46
CA ASP A 346 7.50 -2.46 -1.91
C ASP A 346 6.54 -3.57 -1.47
N PHE A 347 5.59 -3.85 -2.36
CA PHE A 347 4.52 -4.83 -2.15
C PHE A 347 5.05 -6.21 -1.73
N ASP A 348 6.11 -6.70 -2.38
CA ASP A 348 6.66 -8.03 -2.10
C ASP A 348 7.22 -8.14 -0.67
N ARG A 349 7.94 -7.12 -0.19
CA ARG A 349 8.43 -7.09 1.19
C ARG A 349 7.25 -7.09 2.16
N MET A 350 6.29 -6.19 1.97
CA MET A 350 5.12 -6.09 2.85
C MET A 350 4.38 -7.42 2.96
N MET A 351 4.16 -8.12 1.84
CA MET A 351 3.53 -9.44 1.84
C MET A 351 4.39 -10.49 2.57
N SER A 352 5.69 -10.55 2.27
CA SER A 352 6.60 -11.55 2.86
C SER A 352 6.76 -11.39 4.37
N GLU A 353 6.66 -10.16 4.86
CA GLU A 353 6.77 -9.81 6.28
C GLU A 353 5.40 -9.75 6.98
N ASN A 354 4.31 -10.04 6.25
CA ASN A 354 2.92 -9.94 6.73
C ASN A 354 2.63 -8.58 7.39
N GLU A 355 3.13 -7.51 6.76
CA GLU A 355 2.96 -6.16 7.26
C GLU A 355 1.52 -5.67 7.11
N LYS A 356 1.20 -4.67 7.93
CA LYS A 356 -0.09 -3.97 7.95
C LYS A 356 0.08 -2.50 7.54
N LEU A 357 -1.04 -1.83 7.26
CA LEU A 357 -1.13 -0.38 7.08
C LEU A 357 -0.89 0.38 8.38
N THR A 358 -0.89 -0.31 9.52
CA THR A 358 -0.41 0.18 10.82
C THR A 358 1.01 -0.32 11.09
N LEU A 359 1.81 0.50 11.75
CA LEU A 359 3.14 0.11 12.22
C LEU A 359 2.99 -0.71 13.51
N ALA A 360 3.78 -1.77 13.64
CA ALA A 360 3.85 -2.53 14.87
C ALA A 360 4.26 -1.59 16.02
N GLN A 361 3.60 -1.70 17.17
CA GLN A 361 4.04 -0.97 18.34
C GLN A 361 5.44 -1.45 18.71
N SER A 362 6.39 -0.53 18.88
CA SER A 362 7.58 -0.85 19.66
C SER A 362 7.11 -1.38 21.01
N PRO A 363 7.72 -2.44 21.56
CA PRO A 363 7.45 -2.83 22.94
C PRO A 363 7.56 -1.59 23.82
N PRO A 364 6.65 -1.37 24.80
CA PRO A 364 6.80 -0.27 25.73
C PRO A 364 8.22 -0.33 26.28
N SER A 365 8.94 0.80 26.22
CA SER A 365 10.27 0.88 26.84
C SER A 365 10.15 0.36 28.27
N PRO A 366 11.05 -0.54 28.73
CA PRO A 366 10.99 -1.00 30.10
C PRO A 366 10.98 0.22 30.99
N VAL A 367 9.91 0.38 31.78
CA VAL A 367 9.85 1.41 32.81
C VAL A 367 11.15 1.28 33.60
N PRO A 368 11.98 2.34 33.72
CA PRO A 368 13.17 2.29 34.53
C PRO A 368 12.76 1.79 35.91
N ARG A 369 13.25 0.62 36.30
CA ARG A 369 13.06 0.13 37.65
C ARG A 369 13.54 1.25 38.57
N PRO A 370 12.76 1.69 39.58
CA PRO A 370 13.25 2.65 40.55
C PRO A 370 14.62 2.17 41.03
N ALA A 371 15.61 3.05 41.00
CA ALA A 371 16.92 2.73 41.53
C ALA A 371 16.72 2.15 42.94
N PRO A 372 17.39 1.03 43.28
CA PRO A 372 17.43 0.57 44.67
C PRO A 372 17.80 1.77 45.55
N PRO A 373 17.16 1.94 46.72
CA PRO A 373 17.53 3.00 47.64
C PRO A 373 19.04 2.97 47.83
N GLN A 374 19.71 4.10 47.58
CA GLN A 374 21.12 4.25 47.89
C GLN A 374 21.25 4.04 49.40
N VAL A 375 21.83 2.91 49.79
CA VAL A 375 22.24 2.69 51.19
C VAL A 375 23.41 3.63 51.41
N GLU A 376 23.16 4.77 52.06
CA GLU A 376 24.22 5.65 52.56
C GLU A 376 25.14 4.82 53.45
N SER A 377 26.41 4.73 53.05
CA SER A 377 27.48 4.21 53.89
C SER A 377 27.58 5.08 55.14
N VAL A 378 27.36 4.47 56.30
CA VAL A 378 27.58 5.10 57.62
C VAL A 378 29.08 5.30 57.82
N GLU A 379 29.64 6.36 57.25
CA GLU A 379 31.00 6.77 57.57
C GLU A 379 31.20 8.27 57.38
N GLN A 380 30.37 9.10 58.01
CA GLN A 380 30.81 10.44 58.40
C GLN A 380 29.93 11.06 59.49
N GLN A 381 30.12 10.61 60.72
CA GLN A 381 29.81 11.44 61.89
C GLN A 381 30.52 10.86 63.11
N ARG A 382 31.68 11.44 63.47
CA ARG A 382 32.17 11.58 64.85
C ARG A 382 33.51 12.31 64.88
N SER A 383 33.45 13.60 65.17
CA SER A 383 34.49 14.28 65.93
C SER A 383 33.85 15.41 66.74
N ILE A 384 33.38 15.09 67.94
CA ILE A 384 33.09 16.06 69.01
C ILE A 384 33.71 15.49 70.30
N PRO A 385 34.48 16.29 71.06
CA PRO A 385 35.40 15.79 72.09
C PRO A 385 34.72 15.46 73.42
N LEU A 386 35.31 14.52 74.16
CA LEU A 386 34.92 14.09 75.51
C LEU A 386 35.56 14.96 76.59
N ASN A 387 34.76 15.46 77.53
CA ASN A 387 34.92 15.47 79.01
C ASN A 387 34.05 16.60 79.61
N GLN A 388 33.29 16.51 80.72
CA GLN A 388 33.33 15.65 81.92
C GLN A 388 31.91 15.57 82.57
N THR A 389 31.75 14.61 83.49
CA THR A 389 30.97 14.70 84.76
C THR A 389 29.56 14.07 84.83
N LEU A 390 29.55 12.87 85.45
CA LEU A 390 28.68 12.43 86.56
C LEU A 390 27.14 12.53 86.41
N ILE A 391 26.48 11.37 86.28
CA ILE A 391 25.06 11.19 86.64
C ILE A 391 25.01 10.47 88.00
N VAL A 392 24.44 11.13 89.00
CA VAL A 392 23.90 10.50 90.21
C VAL A 392 22.39 10.42 90.06
N GLY A 393 21.86 9.20 90.13
CA GLY A 393 20.55 8.91 90.71
C GLY A 393 19.31 9.05 89.82
N GLY A 394 18.62 7.92 89.62
CA GLY A 394 17.19 7.89 89.94
C GLY A 394 16.22 7.37 88.86
N VAL A 395 15.67 6.17 89.12
CA VAL A 395 14.22 5.89 89.20
C VAL A 395 13.45 5.80 87.85
N VAL A 396 13.14 4.56 87.40
CA VAL A 396 11.79 3.89 87.41
C VAL A 396 11.13 3.93 86.01
N LEU A 397 11.04 2.78 85.33
CA LEU A 397 9.85 1.89 85.21
C LEU A 397 9.05 2.25 83.93
N ILE A 398 8.75 1.33 83.00
CA ILE A 398 7.51 0.51 82.92
C ILE A 398 7.61 -0.22 81.54
N LEU A 399 7.76 -1.55 81.50
CA LEU A 399 6.74 -2.60 81.19
C LEU A 399 6.26 -2.64 79.72
N PHE A 400 6.52 -3.75 79.00
CA PHE A 400 5.57 -4.84 78.61
C PHE A 400 5.20 -4.74 77.11
N VAL A 401 5.00 -5.77 76.26
CA VAL A 401 4.99 -7.25 76.34
C VAL A 401 4.93 -7.79 74.88
N LEU A 402 5.74 -8.80 74.50
CA LEU A 402 5.39 -10.18 74.06
C LEU A 402 4.11 -10.29 73.18
N ALA A 403 4.13 -10.74 71.91
CA ALA A 403 4.41 -12.08 71.33
C ALA A 403 3.13 -12.79 70.81
N VAL A 404 3.35 -13.90 70.07
CA VAL A 404 2.41 -14.92 69.52
C VAL A 404 2.06 -14.69 68.04
N ILE A 405 2.50 -15.45 67.01
CA ILE A 405 2.61 -16.90 66.70
C ILE A 405 1.34 -17.52 66.03
N LEU A 406 1.52 -17.88 64.75
CA LEU A 406 1.02 -19.05 63.96
C LEU A 406 -0.39 -19.17 63.32
N PHE A 407 -0.34 -19.87 62.16
CA PHE A 407 -1.35 -20.73 61.47
C PHE A 407 -2.42 -20.03 60.58
N PHE A 408 -2.84 -20.50 59.38
CA PHE A 408 -2.94 -21.85 58.76
C PHE A 408 -2.90 -21.81 57.20
N VAL A 409 -2.76 -23.01 56.62
CA VAL A 409 -2.70 -23.42 55.19
C VAL A 409 -4.10 -23.67 54.57
N ALA A 410 -4.22 -23.39 53.25
CA ALA A 410 -5.13 -23.91 52.21
C ALA A 410 -6.67 -23.85 52.38
N ARG A 411 -7.31 -23.06 51.50
CA ARG A 411 -8.19 -23.56 50.43
C ARG A 411 -8.33 -22.52 49.32
#